data_AF-A0A7S1PT50-F1
#
_entry.id   AF-A0A7S1PT50-F1
#
_cell.length_a   1.000
_cell.length_b   1.000
_cell.length_c   1.000
_cell.angle_alpha   90.00
_cell.angle_beta   90.00
_cell.angle_gamma   90.00
#
_symmetry.space_group_name_H-M   'P 1'
#
loop_
_entity.id
_entity.type
_entity.pdbx_description
1 polymer ?
#
loop_
_entity_poly.entity_id
_entity_poly.type
_entity_poly.pdbx_seq_one_letter_code
_entity_poly.pdbx_strand_id
1 'polypeptide(L)'
;VFALPPKEYGAVDPAHPEQAEFFHLPVLMFMLITLLNDGTLMAIGYDRVVPQPRPQKWNLPVLFFIAAVLAGVACVSSLLLLWMTLDSIHQYEHSWFYKMGMPPADYPHIITMIYLKVSISDFLTLFSSRTQDQPFFQYAPSRILMVAATVSLFVSTIV
;
A
#
# COMPACT_ATOMS: atom_id res chain seq x y z
N VAL A 1 23.28 -6.21 -2.10
CA VAL A 1 22.30 -5.10 -2.25
C VAL A 1 20.92 -5.74 -2.11
N PHE A 2 19.99 -5.15 -1.34
CA PHE A 2 18.59 -5.63 -1.19
C PHE A 2 17.78 -5.43 -2.49
N ALA A 3 18.35 -5.81 -3.64
CA ALA A 3 17.59 -5.95 -4.86
C ALA A 3 16.93 -7.33 -4.80
N LEU A 4 15.62 -7.39 -5.03
CA LEU A 4 14.89 -8.63 -5.25
C LEU A 4 14.68 -8.76 -6.77
N PRO A 5 15.70 -9.13 -7.56
CA PRO A 5 15.59 -9.20 -9.00
C PRO A 5 14.65 -10.35 -9.39
N PRO A 6 13.55 -10.08 -10.11
CA PRO A 6 12.60 -11.13 -10.53
C PRO A 6 13.25 -12.30 -11.28
N LYS A 7 14.34 -12.03 -12.02
CA LYS A 7 15.14 -13.04 -12.73
C LYS A 7 15.68 -14.16 -11.85
N GLU A 8 16.12 -13.86 -10.63
CA GLU A 8 16.67 -14.89 -9.71
C GLU A 8 15.59 -15.87 -9.23
N TYR A 9 14.33 -15.44 -9.28
CA TYR A 9 13.17 -16.23 -8.85
C TYR A 9 12.45 -16.92 -10.01
N GLY A 10 12.93 -16.77 -11.25
CA GLY A 10 12.26 -17.31 -12.44
C GLY A 10 11.00 -16.54 -12.86
N ALA A 11 10.77 -15.38 -12.26
CA ALA A 11 9.65 -14.49 -12.53
C ALA A 11 9.99 -13.58 -13.73
N VAL A 12 9.98 -14.15 -14.94
CA VAL A 12 10.34 -13.44 -16.17
C VAL A 12 9.09 -13.20 -17.01
N ASP A 13 8.84 -11.94 -17.37
CA ASP A 13 7.85 -11.60 -18.39
C ASP A 13 8.39 -12.02 -19.76
N PRO A 14 7.74 -12.96 -20.48
CA PRO A 14 8.17 -13.36 -21.81
C PRO A 14 8.11 -12.22 -22.85
N ALA A 15 7.35 -11.15 -22.60
CA ALA A 15 7.25 -10.01 -23.51
C ALA A 15 8.41 -9.01 -23.39
N HIS A 16 9.04 -8.90 -22.21
CA HIS A 16 10.13 -7.95 -21.93
C HIS A 16 11.21 -8.57 -21.02
N PRO A 17 12.00 -9.55 -21.51
CA PRO A 17 12.96 -10.30 -20.71
C PRO A 17 14.09 -9.42 -20.14
N GLU A 18 14.40 -8.28 -20.77
CA GLU A 18 15.37 -7.30 -20.29
C GLU A 18 14.95 -6.60 -18.98
N GLN A 19 13.64 -6.58 -18.67
CA GLN A 19 13.11 -5.93 -17.48
C GLN A 19 13.19 -6.82 -16.23
N ALA A 20 13.66 -8.07 -16.35
CA ALA A 20 13.74 -9.00 -15.21
C ALA A 20 14.86 -8.67 -14.21
N GLU A 21 15.73 -7.69 -14.50
CA GLU A 21 16.77 -7.23 -13.58
C GLU A 21 16.20 -6.48 -12.37
N PHE A 22 15.07 -5.77 -12.54
CA PHE A 22 14.40 -5.03 -11.46
C PHE A 22 12.88 -5.19 -11.55
N PHE A 23 12.21 -5.22 -10.40
CA PHE A 23 10.75 -5.22 -10.40
C PHE A 23 10.22 -3.87 -10.89
N HIS A 24 9.38 -3.90 -11.92
CA HIS A 24 8.77 -2.71 -12.53
C HIS A 24 7.25 -2.76 -12.41
N LEU A 25 6.68 -1.68 -11.87
CA LEU A 25 5.25 -1.42 -11.91
C LEU A 25 4.91 -0.60 -13.17
N PRO A 26 3.89 -1.00 -13.95
CA PRO A 26 3.44 -0.22 -15.10
C PRO A 26 3.07 1.21 -14.71
N VAL A 27 3.42 2.17 -15.58
CA VAL A 27 3.15 3.61 -15.37
C VAL A 27 1.66 3.87 -15.13
N LEU A 28 0.79 3.13 -15.83
CA LEU A 28 -0.67 3.22 -15.65
C LEU A 28 -1.10 2.93 -14.20
N MET A 29 -0.52 1.91 -13.55
CA MET A 29 -0.86 1.55 -12.18
C MET A 29 -0.40 2.64 -11.19
N PHE A 30 0.78 3.21 -11.39
CA PHE A 30 1.23 4.36 -10.60
C PHE A 30 0.31 5.56 -10.77
N MET A 31 -0.12 5.87 -12.00
CA MET A 31 -1.07 6.95 -12.28
C MET A 31 -2.42 6.73 -11.60
N LEU A 32 -2.90 5.48 -11.55
CA LEU A 32 -4.15 5.14 -10.86
C LEU A 32 -4.01 5.31 -9.35
N ILE A 33 -2.90 4.87 -8.76
CA ILE A 33 -2.65 5.07 -7.32
C ILE A 33 -2.66 6.56 -6.98
N THR A 34 -1.94 7.39 -7.73
CA THR A 34 -1.85 8.82 -7.45
C THR A 34 -3.19 9.52 -7.65
N LEU A 35 -3.92 9.21 -8.72
CA LEU A 35 -5.27 9.75 -8.98
C LEU A 35 -6.24 9.44 -7.82
N LEU A 36 -6.27 8.18 -7.40
CA LEU A 36 -7.17 7.70 -6.36
C LEU A 36 -6.83 8.27 -4.98
N ASN A 37 -5.53 8.46 -4.70
CA ASN A 37 -5.06 9.09 -3.47
C ASN A 37 -5.41 10.59 -3.42
N ASP A 38 -5.24 11.32 -4.53
CA ASP A 38 -5.51 12.76 -4.62
C ASP A 38 -6.99 13.08 -4.34
N GLY A 39 -7.90 12.22 -4.82
CA GLY A 39 -9.32 12.27 -4.49
C GLY A 39 -9.59 12.25 -2.97
N THR A 40 -8.85 11.43 -2.24
CA THR A 40 -9.00 11.33 -0.78
C THR A 40 -8.31 12.45 -0.02
N LEU A 41 -7.20 12.99 -0.53
CA LEU A 41 -6.55 14.17 0.04
C LEU A 41 -7.50 15.38 0.04
N MET A 42 -8.28 15.56 -1.03
CA MET A 42 -9.32 16.60 -1.07
C MET A 42 -10.40 16.40 0.01
N ALA A 43 -10.75 15.15 0.33
CA ALA A 43 -11.77 14.83 1.34
C ALA A 43 -11.29 15.10 2.79
N ILE A 44 -9.97 15.17 3.04
CA ILE A 44 -9.41 15.54 4.36
C ILE A 44 -9.86 16.95 4.78
N GLY A 45 -10.05 17.87 3.83
CA GLY A 45 -10.52 19.23 4.12
C GLY A 45 -11.92 19.28 4.73
N TYR A 46 -12.75 18.26 4.50
CA TYR A 46 -14.12 18.14 5.02
C TYR A 46 -14.23 17.16 6.19
N ASP A 47 -13.10 16.86 6.81
CA ASP A 47 -13.03 15.83 7.80
C ASP A 47 -13.43 16.31 9.20
N ARG A 48 -14.04 15.42 9.97
CA ARG A 48 -14.43 15.67 11.35
C ARG A 48 -13.23 15.47 12.28
N VAL A 49 -12.63 16.57 12.72
CA VAL A 49 -11.55 16.58 13.72
C VAL A 49 -12.06 17.09 15.07
N VAL A 50 -11.64 16.44 16.16
CA VAL A 50 -11.93 16.92 17.52
C VAL A 50 -10.79 17.86 17.93
N PRO A 51 -11.07 19.14 18.23
CA PRO A 51 -10.03 20.07 18.65
C PRO A 51 -9.49 19.69 20.03
N GLN A 52 -8.19 19.87 20.22
CA GLN A 52 -7.54 19.65 21.50
C GLN A 52 -7.87 20.80 22.47
N PRO A 53 -8.10 20.54 23.77
CA PRO A 53 -8.50 21.56 24.74
C PRO A 53 -7.37 22.55 25.09
N ARG A 54 -6.12 22.19 24.76
CA ARG A 54 -4.93 23.01 24.97
C ARG A 54 -4.35 23.49 23.63
N PRO A 55 -3.77 24.70 23.56
CA PRO A 55 -3.14 25.20 22.34
C PRO A 55 -1.99 24.27 21.95
N GLN A 56 -2.02 23.78 20.71
CA GLN A 56 -0.96 22.93 20.16
C GLN A 56 0.09 23.81 19.48
N LYS A 57 1.37 23.48 19.70
CA LYS A 57 2.47 24.06 18.93
C LYS A 57 2.74 23.17 17.72
N TRP A 58 3.02 23.77 16.56
CA TRP A 58 3.35 23.03 15.35
C TRP A 58 4.77 22.44 15.44
N ASN A 59 4.88 21.25 16.03
CA ASN A 59 6.15 20.56 16.18
C ASN A 59 6.44 19.71 14.93
N LEU A 60 6.99 20.36 13.90
CA LEU A 60 7.37 19.73 12.64
C LEU A 60 8.28 18.50 12.81
N PRO A 61 9.33 18.51 13.68
CA PRO A 61 10.14 17.32 13.93
C PRO A 61 9.34 16.08 14.32
N VAL A 62 8.37 16.23 15.22
CA VAL A 62 7.52 15.11 15.66
C VAL A 62 6.60 14.65 14.53
N LEU A 63 6.04 15.59 13.76
CA LEU A 63 5.19 15.28 12.61
C LEU A 63 5.94 14.45 11.56
N PHE A 64 7.14 14.88 11.18
CA PHE A 64 7.97 14.15 10.21
C PHE A 64 8.40 12.78 10.73
N PHE A 65 8.70 12.67 12.03
CA PHE A 65 9.06 11.38 12.63
C PHE A 65 7.90 10.38 12.55
N ILE A 66 6.68 10.78 12.94
CA ILE A 66 5.49 9.92 12.87
C ILE A 66 5.18 9.54 11.42
N ALA A 67 5.24 10.51 10.49
CA ALA A 67 5.03 10.26 9.07
C ALA A 67 6.06 9.27 8.50
N ALA A 68 7.33 9.41 8.86
CA ALA A 68 8.40 8.49 8.44
C ALA A 68 8.20 7.08 8.98
N VAL A 69 7.74 6.92 10.23
CA VAL A 69 7.43 5.60 10.80
C VAL A 69 6.27 4.94 10.05
N LEU A 70 5.17 5.67 9.80
CA LEU A 70 4.03 5.17 9.04
C LEU A 70 4.43 4.76 7.62
N ALA A 71 5.18 5.61 6.92
CA ALA A 71 5.71 5.32 5.59
C ALA A 71 6.68 4.12 5.60
N GLY A 72 7.51 4.00 6.64
CA GLY A 72 8.43 2.88 6.83
C GLY A 72 7.69 1.56 6.98
N VAL A 73 6.63 1.51 7.79
CA VAL A 73 5.78 0.32 7.94
C VAL A 73 5.10 -0.05 6.62
N ALA A 74 4.56 0.92 5.89
CA ALA A 74 3.96 0.69 4.58
C ALA A 74 5.00 0.17 3.55
N CYS A 75 6.21 0.72 3.53
CA CYS A 75 7.28 0.31 2.62
C CYS A 75 7.78 -1.11 2.94
N VAL A 76 8.12 -1.38 4.20
CA VAL A 76 8.61 -2.70 4.63
C VAL A 76 7.56 -3.78 4.35
N SER A 77 6.28 -3.51 4.63
CA SER A 77 5.20 -4.46 4.31
C SER A 77 5.04 -4.71 2.80
N SER A 78 5.26 -3.71 1.94
CA SER A 78 5.26 -3.91 0.48
C SER A 78 6.42 -4.79 0.03
N LEU A 79 7.62 -4.55 0.56
CA LEU A 79 8.81 -5.34 0.23
C LEU A 79 8.70 -6.78 0.71
N LEU A 80 8.13 -7.00 1.91
CA LEU A 80 7.86 -8.34 2.43
C LEU A 80 6.85 -9.08 1.54
N LEU A 81 5.79 -8.40 1.08
CA LEU A 81 4.83 -8.99 0.15
C LEU A 81 5.49 -9.38 -1.16
N LEU A 82 6.30 -8.49 -1.74
CA LEU A 82 7.05 -8.75 -2.98
C LEU A 82 7.97 -9.97 -2.82
N TRP A 83 8.72 -10.04 -1.71
CA TRP A 83 9.58 -11.19 -1.42
C TRP A 83 8.77 -12.49 -1.32
N MET A 84 7.66 -12.49 -0.58
CA MET A 84 6.79 -13.68 -0.46
C MET A 84 6.22 -14.14 -1.81
N THR A 85 5.89 -13.21 -2.70
CA THR A 85 5.37 -13.54 -4.03
C THR A 85 6.42 -14.09 -4.98
N LEU A 86 7.61 -13.51 -4.97
CA LEU A 86 8.71 -13.98 -5.82
C LEU A 86 9.18 -15.37 -5.36
N ASP A 87 9.24 -15.60 -4.05
CA ASP A 87 9.51 -16.92 -3.49
C ASP A 87 8.49 -17.98 -3.97
N SER A 88 7.21 -17.59 -4.06
CA SER A 88 6.13 -18.49 -4.52
C SER A 88 6.28 -19.00 -5.96
N ILE A 89 6.97 -18.25 -6.82
CA ILE A 89 7.27 -18.67 -8.21
C ILE A 89 8.41 -19.69 -8.22
N HIS A 90 9.43 -19.48 -7.38
CA HIS A 90 10.64 -20.30 -7.40
C HIS A 90 10.47 -21.65 -6.68
N GLN A 91 9.85 -21.66 -5.49
CA GLN A 91 9.77 -22.83 -4.60
C GLN A 91 8.38 -23.00 -3.97
N TYR A 92 7.35 -23.14 -4.82
CA TYR A 92 5.95 -23.23 -4.39
C TYR A 92 5.71 -24.13 -3.16
N GLU A 93 6.25 -25.36 -3.13
CA GLU A 93 6.03 -26.33 -2.03
C GLU A 93 6.57 -25.89 -0.66
N HIS A 94 7.53 -24.98 -0.60
CA HIS A 94 8.10 -24.43 0.64
C HIS A 94 7.69 -22.99 0.92
N SER A 95 7.05 -22.32 -0.05
CA SER A 95 6.66 -20.93 0.05
C SER A 95 5.48 -20.69 1.00
N TRP A 96 5.39 -19.44 1.46
CA TRP A 96 4.28 -18.97 2.30
C TRP A 96 2.91 -19.13 1.65
N PHE A 97 2.83 -19.00 0.32
CA PHE A 97 1.60 -19.17 -0.45
C PHE A 97 1.02 -20.57 -0.32
N TYR A 98 1.85 -21.62 -0.37
CA TYR A 98 1.41 -23.00 -0.16
C TYR A 98 0.92 -23.25 1.26
N LYS A 99 1.58 -22.68 2.28
CA LYS A 99 1.10 -22.72 3.68
C LYS A 99 -0.25 -22.04 3.86
N MET A 100 -0.56 -21.02 3.06
CA MET A 100 -1.86 -20.36 3.03
C MET A 100 -2.88 -21.02 2.08
N GLY A 101 -2.49 -22.08 1.35
CA GLY A 101 -3.34 -22.78 0.39
C GLY A 101 -3.65 -22.00 -0.89
N MET A 102 -2.82 -21.01 -1.25
CA MET A 102 -2.98 -20.19 -2.45
C MET A 102 -2.24 -20.80 -3.65
N PRO A 103 -2.79 -20.73 -4.88
CA PRO A 103 -2.12 -21.19 -6.09
C PRO A 103 -0.86 -20.36 -6.40
N PRO A 104 0.09 -20.90 -7.20
CA PRO A 104 1.29 -20.15 -7.60
C PRO A 104 0.90 -18.87 -8.35
N ALA A 105 1.54 -17.76 -8.01
CA ALA A 105 1.25 -16.46 -8.61
C ALA A 105 2.14 -16.23 -9.84
N ASP A 106 1.55 -16.06 -11.02
CA ASP A 106 2.29 -15.61 -12.20
C ASP A 106 2.81 -14.18 -12.04
N TYR A 107 3.81 -13.79 -12.83
CA TYR A 107 4.37 -12.43 -12.82
C TYR A 107 3.31 -11.30 -12.94
N PRO A 108 2.34 -11.34 -13.87
CA PRO A 108 1.25 -10.35 -13.91
C PRO A 108 0.42 -10.31 -12.62
N HIS A 109 0.21 -11.44 -11.94
CA HIS A 109 -0.50 -11.47 -10.66
C HIS A 109 0.30 -10.80 -9.53
N ILE A 110 1.63 -10.88 -9.56
CA ILE A 110 2.48 -10.15 -8.61
C ILE A 110 2.30 -8.64 -8.78
N ILE A 111 2.33 -8.17 -10.03
CA ILE A 111 2.16 -6.75 -10.34
C ILE A 111 0.81 -6.24 -9.82
N THR A 112 -0.28 -6.95 -10.10
CA THR A 112 -1.63 -6.55 -9.63
C THR A 112 -1.76 -6.61 -8.11
N MET A 113 -1.15 -7.61 -7.46
CA MET A 113 -1.22 -7.72 -6.01
C MET A 113 -0.41 -6.63 -5.30
N ILE A 114 0.75 -6.25 -5.83
CA ILE A 114 1.53 -5.11 -5.32
C ILE A 114 0.76 -3.80 -5.53
N TYR A 115 0.17 -3.60 -6.71
CA TYR A 115 -0.71 -2.45 -6.97
C TYR A 115 -1.83 -2.34 -5.93
N LEU A 116 -2.58 -3.43 -5.73
CA LEU A 116 -3.70 -3.46 -4.80
C LEU A 116 -3.24 -3.20 -3.36
N LYS A 117 -2.13 -3.83 -2.94
CA LYS A 117 -1.55 -3.61 -1.61
C LYS A 117 -1.17 -2.16 -1.39
N VAL A 118 -0.48 -1.53 -2.34
CA VAL A 118 -0.04 -0.14 -2.21
C VAL A 118 -1.25 0.78 -2.14
N SER A 119 -2.22 0.61 -3.05
CA SER A 119 -3.46 1.41 -3.06
C SER A 119 -4.23 1.32 -1.73
N ILE A 120 -4.43 0.10 -1.20
CA ILE A 120 -5.13 -0.09 0.09
C ILE A 120 -4.31 0.48 1.25
N SER A 121 -2.99 0.29 1.24
CA SER A 121 -2.10 0.78 2.30
C SER A 121 -2.16 2.31 2.44
N ASP A 122 -2.26 3.04 1.34
CA ASP A 122 -2.35 4.50 1.35
C ASP A 122 -3.61 4.97 2.10
N PHE A 123 -4.76 4.35 1.83
CA PHE A 123 -6.01 4.67 2.52
C PHE A 123 -5.96 4.29 4.01
N LEU A 124 -5.44 3.11 4.33
CA LEU A 124 -5.31 2.68 5.73
C LEU A 124 -4.34 3.57 6.50
N THR A 125 -3.27 4.03 5.86
CA THR A 125 -2.30 4.96 6.47
C THR A 125 -2.94 6.32 6.73
N LEU A 126 -3.79 6.82 5.83
CA LEU A 126 -4.59 8.02 6.06
C LEU A 126 -5.47 7.85 7.31
N PHE A 127 -6.25 6.77 7.40
CA PHE A 127 -7.07 6.52 8.60
C PHE A 127 -6.25 6.35 9.87
N SER A 128 -5.07 5.73 9.79
CA SER A 128 -4.13 5.57 10.91
C SER A 128 -3.56 6.92 11.38
N SER A 129 -3.24 7.83 10.46
CA SER A 129 -2.74 9.17 10.83
C SER A 129 -3.78 10.05 11.55
N ARG A 130 -5.06 9.72 11.40
CA ARG A 130 -6.15 10.43 12.08
C ARG A 130 -6.33 10.01 13.53
N THR A 131 -6.00 8.76 13.84
CA THR A 131 -6.13 8.26 15.20
C THR A 131 -5.00 8.89 16.01
N GLN A 132 -5.36 9.89 16.83
CA GLN A 132 -4.40 10.61 17.66
C GLN A 132 -3.94 9.68 18.81
N ASP A 133 -4.24 10.04 20.05
CA ASP A 133 -3.89 9.36 21.28
C ASP A 133 -4.88 8.26 21.69
N GLN A 134 -5.92 8.01 20.88
CA GLN A 134 -6.98 7.05 21.18
C GLN A 134 -7.06 5.91 20.15
N PRO A 135 -7.56 4.72 20.56
CA PRO A 135 -7.68 3.57 19.67
C PRO A 135 -8.62 3.85 18.48
N PHE A 136 -8.40 3.10 17.40
CA PHE A 136 -9.00 3.29 16.07
C PHE A 136 -10.51 3.54 16.06
N PHE A 137 -11.25 2.92 16.97
CA PHE A 137 -12.72 2.98 17.02
C PHE A 137 -13.28 4.23 17.71
N GLN A 138 -12.45 5.07 18.35
CA GLN A 138 -12.95 6.26 19.07
C GLN A 138 -13.17 7.48 18.15
N TYR A 139 -12.40 7.62 17.07
CA TYR A 139 -12.56 8.71 16.11
C TYR A 139 -13.25 8.24 14.84
N ALA A 140 -14.58 8.33 14.81
CA ALA A 140 -15.35 7.98 13.63
C ALA A 140 -15.04 8.97 12.47
N PRO A 141 -14.64 8.47 11.28
CA PRO A 141 -14.37 9.31 10.13
C PRO A 141 -15.62 10.02 9.61
N SER A 142 -15.44 11.17 8.94
CA SER A 142 -16.53 11.84 8.23
C SER A 142 -17.15 10.90 7.18
N ARG A 143 -18.47 11.01 6.99
CA ARG A 143 -19.19 10.23 5.96
C ARG A 143 -18.61 10.49 4.56
N ILE A 144 -18.13 11.70 4.30
CA ILE A 144 -17.51 12.09 3.01
C ILE A 144 -16.20 11.31 2.80
N LEU A 145 -15.35 11.25 3.83
CA LEU A 145 -14.09 10.50 3.76
C LEU A 145 -14.35 9.00 3.61
N MET A 146 -15.33 8.44 4.34
CA MET A 146 -15.69 7.03 4.18
C MET A 146 -16.19 6.72 2.78
N VAL A 147 -17.09 7.53 2.22
CA VAL A 147 -17.60 7.34 0.87
C VAL A 147 -16.45 7.43 -0.15
N ALA A 148 -15.60 8.45 -0.04
CA ALA A 148 -14.44 8.61 -0.90
C ALA A 148 -13.51 7.39 -0.84
N ALA A 149 -13.17 6.92 0.37
CA ALA A 149 -12.35 5.72 0.54
C ALA A 149 -13.03 4.47 -0.02
N THR A 150 -14.32 4.24 0.25
CA THR A 150 -15.02 3.06 -0.28
C THR A 150 -15.12 3.06 -1.80
N VAL A 151 -15.41 4.21 -2.43
CA VAL A 151 -15.44 4.32 -3.89
C VAL A 151 -14.05 4.07 -4.46
N SER A 152 -13.02 4.65 -3.84
CA SER A 152 -11.64 4.49 -4.28
C SER A 152 -11.16 3.04 -4.19
N LEU A 153 -11.37 2.37 -3.04
CA LEU A 153 -11.05 0.95 -2.89
C LEU A 153 -11.85 0.06 -3.85
N PHE A 154 -13.12 0.38 -4.09
CA PHE A 154 -13.95 -0.37 -5.03
C PHE A 154 -13.42 -0.24 -6.46
N VAL A 155 -13.03 0.96 -6.88
CA VAL A 155 -12.40 1.19 -8.19
C VAL A 155 -11.07 0.44 -8.28
N SER A 156 -10.20 0.50 -7.26
CA SER A 156 -8.93 -0.25 -7.24
C SER A 156 -9.10 -1.76 -7.32
N THR A 157 -10.24 -2.30 -6.85
CA THR A 157 -10.49 -3.75 -6.88
C THR A 157 -11.03 -4.20 -8.24
N ILE A 158 -11.66 -3.31 -8.99
CA ILE A 158 -12.24 -3.61 -10.31
C ILE A 158 -11.20 -3.53 -11.42
N VAL A 159 -10.24 -2.60 -11.31
CA VAL A 159 -9.19 -2.37 -12.31
C VAL A 159 -8.10 -3.42 -12.19
#